data_AF-E8JZF4-F1
#
_entry.id   AF-E8JZF4-F1
#
_cell.length_a   1.000
_cell.length_b   1.000
_cell.length_c   1.000
_cell.angle_alpha   90.00
_cell.angle_beta   90.00
_cell.angle_gamma   90.00
#
_symmetry.space_group_name_H-M   'P 1'
#
loop_
_entity.id
_entity.type
_entity.pdbx_description
1 polymer ?
#
loop_
_entity_poly.entity_id
_entity_poly.type
_entity_poly.pdbx_seq_one_letter_code
_entity_poly.pdbx_strand_id
1 'polypeptide(L)'
;MGGENLYRFAPNTQSWVDFLGLFTLEQLLTVGIGPFEEGSIPARGPERNFTQEERKKLNKIGICHTCGATDPGTKTGNFVGDHQANIGLLRGNESQDLYPQCLFLK
;
A
#
# COMPACT_ATOMS: atom_id res chain seq x y z
N MET A 1 -34.69 16.19 22.44
CA MET A 1 -33.46 16.91 22.13
C MET A 1 -32.66 16.01 21.19
N GLY A 2 -32.83 16.22 19.88
CA GLY A 2 -32.22 15.39 18.84
C GLY A 2 -30.93 16.04 18.35
N GLY A 3 -29.83 15.29 18.37
CA GLY A 3 -28.54 15.74 17.86
C GLY A 3 -28.61 15.92 16.35
N GLU A 4 -28.31 17.14 15.90
CA GLU A 4 -28.38 17.51 14.50
C GLU A 4 -27.23 16.90 13.70
N ASN A 5 -27.57 16.32 12.55
CA ASN A 5 -26.68 15.72 11.58
C ASN A 5 -25.71 16.75 10.98
N LEU A 6 -24.43 16.66 11.34
CA LEU A 6 -23.34 17.45 10.75
C LEU A 6 -22.67 16.67 9.60
N TYR A 7 -23.45 16.28 8.60
CA TYR A 7 -22.93 15.96 7.26
C TYR A 7 -23.25 17.12 6.32
N ARG A 8 -22.55 18.24 6.50
CA ARG A 8 -22.67 19.41 5.62
C ARG A 8 -21.39 19.57 4.82
N PHE A 9 -21.55 19.49 3.51
CA PHE A 9 -20.54 19.67 2.47
C PHE A 9 -19.78 21.01 2.59
N ALA A 10 -18.49 20.97 2.23
CA ALA A 10 -17.53 22.05 1.85
C ALA A 10 -16.33 22.27 2.82
N PRO A 11 -15.14 22.67 2.28
CA PRO A 11 -13.86 22.02 2.58
C PRO A 11 -13.01 22.78 3.61
N ASN A 12 -12.46 22.08 4.60
CA ASN A 12 -11.30 22.59 5.34
C ASN A 12 -10.34 21.45 5.74
N THR A 13 -9.06 21.80 5.76
CA THR A 13 -7.90 20.93 5.56
C THR A 13 -7.34 20.36 6.86
N GLN A 14 -8.17 19.73 7.68
CA GLN A 14 -7.68 18.98 8.84
C GLN A 14 -7.90 17.50 8.61
N SER A 15 -7.22 16.96 7.59
CA SER A 15 -7.06 15.53 7.40
C SER A 15 -6.28 15.01 8.60
N TRP A 16 -7.02 14.47 9.56
CA TRP A 16 -6.57 13.76 10.76
C TRP A 16 -5.16 13.21 10.62
N VAL A 17 -4.18 13.93 11.16
CA VAL A 17 -2.81 13.45 11.26
C VAL A 17 -2.73 12.43 12.40
N ASP A 18 -1.77 11.52 12.35
CA ASP A 18 -1.48 10.62 13.47
C ASP A 18 -1.20 11.41 14.77
N PHE A 19 -1.10 10.72 15.91
CA PHE A 19 -0.84 11.36 17.20
C PHE A 19 0.45 12.21 17.21
N LEU A 20 1.35 12.00 16.24
CA LEU A 20 2.62 12.71 16.09
C LEU A 20 2.58 13.81 15.03
N GLY A 21 1.47 14.00 14.31
CA GLY A 21 1.38 14.97 13.23
C GLY A 21 2.14 14.60 11.95
N LEU A 22 2.64 13.35 11.84
CA LEU A 22 3.61 12.94 10.82
C LEU A 22 2.96 12.38 9.56
N PHE A 23 1.80 11.72 9.68
CA PHE A 23 1.11 11.08 8.56
C PHE A 23 -0.39 11.34 8.63
N THR A 24 -1.05 11.62 7.51
CA THR A 24 -2.51 11.72 7.44
C THR A 24 -3.16 10.36 7.63
N LEU A 25 -4.42 10.33 8.08
CA LEU A 25 -5.21 9.11 8.20
C LEU A 25 -5.29 8.38 6.85
N GLU A 26 -5.26 9.12 5.74
CA GLU A 26 -5.19 8.52 4.41
C GLU A 26 -3.84 7.83 4.18
N GLN A 27 -2.71 8.42 4.60
CA GLN A 27 -1.40 7.76 4.57
C GLN A 27 -1.31 6.56 5.54
N LEU A 28 -2.06 6.58 6.64
CA LEU A 28 -2.01 5.55 7.69
C LEU A 28 -2.94 4.35 7.42
N LEU A 29 -4.05 4.57 6.72
CA LEU A 29 -5.10 3.55 6.52
C LEU A 29 -5.34 3.13 5.06
N THR A 30 -4.69 3.72 4.06
CA THR A 30 -5.23 3.65 2.70
C THR A 30 -4.26 3.06 1.70
N VAL A 31 -4.53 1.81 1.28
CA VAL A 31 -4.74 1.44 -0.13
C VAL A 31 -3.86 2.21 -1.13
N GLY A 32 -2.55 2.21 -0.91
CA GLY A 32 -1.62 3.12 -1.54
C GLY A 32 -0.18 2.76 -1.20
N ILE A 33 0.78 3.35 -1.92
CA ILE A 33 2.18 3.10 -1.64
C ILE A 33 2.55 3.78 -0.30
N GLY A 34 2.95 2.99 0.69
CA GLY A 34 3.40 3.50 1.99
C GLY A 34 4.75 4.25 1.94
N PRO A 35 5.17 4.87 3.07
CA PRO A 35 6.28 5.82 3.11
C PRO A 35 7.67 5.21 2.91
N PHE A 36 7.78 3.89 2.75
CA PHE A 36 9.03 3.15 2.59
C PHE A 36 9.20 2.59 1.16
N GLU A 37 8.72 3.32 0.16
CA GLU A 37 8.77 2.96 -1.26
C GLU A 37 10.16 3.09 -1.89
N GLU A 38 11.10 2.30 -1.42
CA GLU A 38 12.47 2.29 -1.97
C GLU A 38 12.54 1.70 -3.39
N GLY A 39 11.47 1.08 -3.88
CA GLY A 39 11.35 0.65 -5.27
C GLY A 39 10.13 -0.23 -5.57
N SER A 40 9.92 -0.47 -6.86
CA SER A 40 8.85 -1.32 -7.40
C SER A 40 9.34 -2.14 -8.59
N ILE A 41 8.49 -3.07 -9.07
CA ILE A 41 8.63 -3.70 -10.38
C ILE A 41 7.31 -3.60 -11.15
N PRO A 42 7.33 -3.53 -12.49
CA PRO A 42 6.08 -3.54 -13.26
C PRO A 42 5.35 -4.88 -13.08
N ALA A 43 4.04 -4.81 -12.84
CA ALA A 43 3.18 -5.98 -12.82
C ALA A 43 2.90 -6.46 -14.25
N ARG A 44 2.75 -7.77 -14.42
CA ARG A 44 2.31 -8.35 -15.71
C ARG A 44 0.80 -8.26 -15.94
N GLY A 45 0.04 -7.91 -14.89
CA GLY A 45 -1.41 -7.91 -14.86
C GLY A 45 -1.91 -7.95 -13.42
N PRO A 46 -3.22 -8.04 -13.18
CA PRO A 46 -3.82 -8.04 -11.85
C PRO A 46 -3.66 -9.38 -11.10
N GLU A 47 -3.09 -10.40 -11.73
CA GLU A 47 -3.01 -11.74 -11.17
C GLU A 47 -2.02 -11.83 -10.01
N ARG A 48 -2.36 -12.65 -9.01
CA ARG A 48 -1.52 -12.88 -7.81
C ARG A 48 -0.58 -14.08 -7.95
N ASN A 49 -0.42 -14.61 -9.17
CA ASN A 49 0.52 -15.70 -9.45
C ASN A 49 1.88 -15.14 -9.89
N PHE A 50 2.68 -14.75 -8.90
CA PHE A 50 4.02 -14.18 -9.13
C PHE A 50 5.05 -15.27 -9.44
N THR A 51 5.79 -15.04 -10.52
CA THR A 51 6.94 -15.81 -10.95
C THR A 51 8.08 -15.74 -9.94
N GLN A 52 9.02 -16.69 -10.04
CA GLN A 52 10.22 -16.67 -9.20
C GLN A 52 11.08 -15.42 -9.44
N GLU A 53 11.13 -14.92 -10.68
CA GLU A 53 11.90 -13.72 -11.01
C GLU A 53 11.27 -12.46 -10.42
N GLU A 54 9.94 -12.33 -10.45
CA GLU A 54 9.23 -11.24 -9.74
C GLU A 54 9.53 -11.29 -8.25
N ARG A 55 9.47 -12.47 -7.63
CA ARG A 55 9.80 -12.64 -6.20
C ARG A 55 11.25 -12.26 -5.90
N LYS A 56 12.19 -12.67 -6.75
CA LYS A 56 13.62 -12.35 -6.60
C LYS A 56 13.84 -10.84 -6.67
N LYS A 57 13.17 -10.13 -7.58
CA LYS A 57 13.27 -8.67 -7.69
C LYS A 57 12.64 -7.97 -6.49
N LEU A 58 11.47 -8.41 -6.02
CA LEU A 58 10.84 -7.87 -4.81
C LEU A 58 11.71 -8.10 -3.56
N ASN A 59 12.29 -9.28 -3.42
CA ASN A 59 13.22 -9.57 -2.32
C ASN A 59 14.52 -8.76 -2.43
N LYS A 60 14.95 -8.38 -3.63
CA LYS A 60 16.11 -7.50 -3.82
C LYS A 60 15.83 -6.07 -3.33
N ILE A 61 14.59 -5.58 -3.43
CA ILE A 61 14.18 -4.32 -2.80
C ILE A 61 14.23 -4.48 -1.28
N GLY A 62 13.73 -5.61 -0.75
CA GLY A 62 14.11 -6.08 0.59
C GLY A 62 13.46 -5.33 1.75
N ILE A 63 12.53 -4.41 1.50
CA ILE A 63 11.84 -3.63 2.51
C ILE A 63 10.35 -3.54 2.21
N CYS A 64 9.53 -3.72 3.24
CA CYS A 64 8.07 -3.57 3.16
C CYS A 64 7.71 -2.11 2.90
N HIS A 65 7.00 -1.84 1.80
CA HIS A 65 6.68 -0.48 1.40
C HIS A 65 5.73 0.22 2.41
N THR A 66 4.91 -0.55 3.13
CA THR A 66 3.96 0.00 4.11
C THR A 66 4.61 0.38 5.44
N CYS A 67 5.50 -0.45 6.00
CA CYS A 67 6.00 -0.28 7.37
C CYS A 67 7.52 -0.37 7.54
N GLY A 68 8.28 -0.54 6.46
CA GLY A 68 9.74 -0.60 6.52
C GLY A 68 10.30 -1.94 7.04
N ALA A 69 9.45 -2.95 7.29
CA ALA A 69 9.92 -4.27 7.73
C ALA A 69 10.80 -4.94 6.67
N THR A 70 12.00 -5.37 7.05
CA THR A 70 12.91 -6.13 6.18
C THR A 70 12.67 -7.64 6.26
N ASP A 71 11.91 -8.10 7.27
CA ASP A 71 11.40 -9.47 7.33
C ASP A 71 10.01 -9.54 6.68
N PRO A 72 9.83 -10.33 5.61
CA PRO A 72 8.53 -10.47 4.97
C PRO A 72 7.51 -11.25 5.80
N GLY A 73 7.92 -12.01 6.82
CA GLY A 73 7.02 -12.78 7.68
C GLY A 73 6.31 -13.96 6.99
N THR A 74 6.63 -14.25 5.72
CA THR A 74 6.12 -15.45 5.02
C THR A 74 6.99 -16.66 5.36
N LYS A 75 6.38 -17.86 5.38
CA LYS A 75 7.12 -19.12 5.60
C LYS A 75 8.23 -19.38 4.57
N THR A 76 8.12 -18.76 3.39
CA THR A 76 9.09 -18.90 2.29
C THR A 76 10.22 -17.88 2.33
N GLY A 77 10.16 -16.88 3.23
CA GLY A 77 11.12 -15.77 3.27
C GLY A 77 11.00 -14.82 2.07
N ASN A 78 9.90 -14.86 1.32
CA ASN A 78 9.65 -13.95 0.19
C ASN A 78 8.67 -12.85 0.59
N PHE A 79 8.93 -11.62 0.13
CA PHE A 79 7.93 -10.56 0.16
C PHE A 79 6.73 -10.93 -0.70
N VAL A 80 5.56 -10.44 -0.31
CA VAL A 80 4.35 -10.60 -1.11
C VAL A 80 4.21 -9.40 -2.02
N GLY A 81 4.11 -9.61 -3.34
CA GLY A 81 3.81 -8.52 -4.26
C GLY A 81 2.46 -7.87 -3.93
N ASP A 82 2.46 -6.56 -3.75
CA ASP A 82 1.26 -5.76 -3.59
C ASP A 82 1.08 -4.85 -4.80
N HIS A 83 -0.11 -4.90 -5.41
CA HIS A 83 -0.39 -4.14 -6.64
C HIS A 83 -0.81 -2.73 -6.27
N GLN A 84 -0.05 -1.74 -6.72
CA GLN A 84 -0.35 -0.32 -6.52
C GLN A 84 -0.42 0.42 -7.86
N ALA A 85 -1.41 1.31 -8.08
CA ALA A 85 -2.55 1.58 -7.20
C ALA A 85 -3.58 0.43 -7.21
N ASN A 86 -4.37 0.31 -6.14
CA ASN A 86 -5.36 -0.76 -6.01
C ASN A 86 -6.33 -0.80 -7.21
N ILE A 87 -6.56 -1.99 -7.77
CA ILE A 87 -7.32 -2.23 -9.02
C ILE A 87 -8.70 -1.56 -9.01
N GLY A 88 -9.33 -1.43 -7.84
CA GLY A 88 -10.64 -0.81 -7.68
C GLY A 88 -10.68 0.70 -7.97
N LEU A 89 -9.52 1.37 -8.06
CA LEU A 89 -9.38 2.80 -8.35
C LEU A 89 -8.89 3.09 -9.78
N LEU A 90 -8.43 2.06 -10.50
CA LEU A 90 -7.90 2.22 -11.85
C LEU A 90 -9.02 2.10 -12.90
N ARG A 91 -8.97 2.94 -13.94
CA ARG A 91 -9.88 2.86 -15.08
C ARG A 91 -9.19 2.11 -16.24
N GLY A 92 -9.46 0.82 -16.40
CA GLY A 92 -9.00 0.04 -17.56
C GLY A 92 -7.62 -0.62 -17.39
N ASN A 93 -6.83 -0.69 -18.47
CA ASN A 93 -5.51 -1.37 -18.55
C ASN A 93 -4.35 -0.52 -18.02
N GLU A 94 -4.56 0.29 -16.98
CA GLU A 94 -3.48 1.09 -16.39
C GLU A 94 -2.43 0.16 -15.78
N SER A 95 -1.15 0.41 -16.07
CA SER A 95 -0.05 -0.41 -15.60
C SER A 95 0.04 -0.33 -14.07
N GLN A 96 0.03 -1.49 -13.42
CA GLN A 96 0.26 -1.58 -11.98
C GLN A 96 1.71 -1.87 -11.70
N ASP A 97 2.19 -1.38 -10.58
CA ASP A 97 3.48 -1.76 -10.04
C ASP A 97 3.29 -2.69 -8.84
N LEU A 98 4.24 -3.59 -8.66
CA LEU A 98 4.35 -4.46 -7.51
C LEU A 98 5.35 -3.89 -6.51
N TYR A 99 4.88 -3.67 -5.29
CA TYR A 99 5.69 -3.28 -4.16
C TYR A 99 5.89 -4.48 -3.21
N PRO A 100 7.04 -4.60 -2.52
CA PRO A 100 7.23 -5.64 -1.54
C PRO A 100 6.38 -5.35 -0.29
N GLN A 101 5.54 -6.31 0.11
CA GLN A 101 4.70 -6.20 1.31
C GLN A 101 5.00 -7.35 2.28
N CYS A 102 5.13 -7.04 3.58
CA CYS A 102 5.24 -8.04 4.64
C CYS A 102 3.85 -8.62 4.97
N LEU A 103 3.82 -9.83 5.52
CA LEU A 103 2.56 -10.51 5.85
C LEU A 103 1.82 -9.89 7.04
N PHE A 104 2.52 -9.13 7.90
CA PHE A 104 1.93 -8.54 9.11
C PHE A 104 0.86 -7.48 8.81
N LEU A 105 1.01 -6.78 7.69
CA LEU A 105 0.16 -5.66 7.28
C LEU A 105 -0.36 -5.84 5.84
N LYS A 106 -0.39 -7.07 5.32
CA LYS A 106 -0.94 -7.36 4.00
C LYS A 106 -2.46 -7.39 4.00
#